data_AF-A0A934EGH6-F1
#
_entry.id   AF-A0A934EGH6-F1
#
_cell.length_a   1.000
_cell.length_b   1.000
_cell.length_c   1.000
_cell.angle_alpha   90.00
_cell.angle_beta   90.00
_cell.angle_gamma   90.00
#
_symmetry.space_group_name_H-M   'P 1'
#
loop_
_entity.id
_entity.type
_entity.pdbx_description
1 polymer ?
#
loop_
_entity_poly.entity_id
_entity_poly.type
_entity_poly.pdbx_seq_one_letter_code
_entity_poly.pdbx_strand_id
1 'polypeptide(L)'
;MLNAIQQASKSDNQLARLLSDASEYAHIYLLARQRQKGCDGMGELATMKEEFRAVVDKMIQYSQEKKYISQDALYDIDSLAGEIVKGQHPS
;
A
#
# COMPACT_ATOMS: atom_id res chain seq x y z
N MET A 1 -5.69 -1.94 -10.66
CA MET A 1 -4.88 -2.90 -9.87
C MET A 1 -5.50 -3.18 -8.51
N LEU A 2 -5.60 -2.17 -7.63
CA LEU A 2 -6.03 -2.36 -6.23
C LEU A 2 -7.39 -3.04 -6.07
N ASN A 3 -8.40 -2.69 -6.89
CA ASN A 3 -9.70 -3.36 -6.85
C ASN A 3 -9.61 -4.88 -7.08
N ALA A 4 -8.73 -5.35 -7.99
CA ALA A 4 -8.55 -6.78 -8.22
C ALA A 4 -7.92 -7.47 -6.99
N ILE A 5 -6.95 -6.80 -6.35
CA ILE A 5 -6.32 -7.25 -5.11
C ILE A 5 -7.35 -7.34 -3.98
N GLN A 6 -8.20 -6.32 -3.81
CA GLN A 6 -9.26 -6.29 -2.80
C GLN A 6 -10.34 -7.35 -3.01
N GLN A 7 -10.67 -7.68 -4.27
CA GLN A 7 -11.61 -8.76 -4.55
C GLN A 7 -10.99 -10.13 -4.27
N ALA A 8 -9.74 -10.34 -4.69
CA ALA A 8 -9.01 -11.59 -4.44
C ALA A 8 -8.76 -11.82 -2.93
N SER A 9 -8.49 -10.77 -2.16
CA SER A 9 -8.25 -10.88 -0.71
C SER A 9 -9.48 -11.37 0.07
N LYS A 10 -10.69 -11.31 -0.49
CA LYS A 10 -11.89 -11.87 0.17
C LYS A 10 -11.86 -13.39 0.25
N SER A 11 -11.04 -14.04 -0.57
CA SER A 11 -10.93 -15.50 -0.64
C SER A 11 -9.49 -16.01 -0.42
N ASP A 12 -8.50 -15.11 -0.42
CA ASP A 12 -7.10 -15.42 -0.13
C ASP A 12 -6.66 -14.74 1.18
N ASN A 13 -6.54 -15.54 2.24
CA ASN A 13 -6.18 -15.07 3.58
C ASN A 13 -4.77 -14.46 3.64
N GLN A 14 -3.84 -14.96 2.83
CA GLN A 14 -2.47 -14.42 2.81
C GLN A 14 -2.47 -13.05 2.14
N LEU A 15 -3.23 -12.89 1.05
CA LEU A 15 -3.41 -11.60 0.41
C LEU A 15 -4.18 -10.61 1.31
N ALA A 16 -5.18 -11.07 2.05
CA ALA A 16 -5.88 -10.26 3.05
C ALA A 16 -4.94 -9.70 4.12
N ARG A 17 -4.02 -10.54 4.61
CA ARG A 17 -3.00 -10.09 5.57
C ARG A 17 -2.04 -9.07 4.95
N LEU A 18 -1.54 -9.32 3.74
CA LEU A 18 -0.65 -8.39 3.04
C LEU A 18 -1.33 -7.04 2.77
N LEU A 19 -2.62 -7.05 2.42
CA LEU A 19 -3.41 -5.84 2.21
C LEU A 19 -3.65 -5.08 3.53
N SER A 20 -3.87 -5.80 4.63
CA SER A 20 -3.98 -5.22 5.97
C SER A 20 -2.68 -4.54 6.39
N ASP A 21 -1.54 -5.22 6.23
CA ASP A 21 -0.22 -4.68 6.53
C ASP A 21 0.04 -3.44 5.65
N ALA A 22 -0.20 -3.52 4.34
CA ALA A 22 -0.02 -2.38 3.44
C ALA A 22 -0.87 -1.16 3.86
N SER A 23 -2.08 -1.40 4.39
CA SER A 23 -2.94 -0.33 4.88
C SER A 23 -2.44 0.33 6.17
N GLU A 24 -1.87 -0.44 7.08
CA GLU A 24 -1.30 0.12 8.32
C GLU A 24 -0.11 1.04 7.99
N TYR A 25 0.80 0.56 7.14
CA TYR A 25 1.94 1.36 6.70
C TYR A 25 1.51 2.56 5.85
N ALA A 26 0.48 2.44 5.02
CA ALA A 26 -0.09 3.56 4.28
C ALA A 26 -0.63 4.65 5.22
N HIS A 27 -1.34 4.27 6.29
CA HIS A 27 -1.82 5.22 7.29
C HIS A 27 -0.67 5.94 8.00
N ILE A 28 0.33 5.19 8.46
CA ILE A 28 1.51 5.77 9.14
C ILE A 28 2.23 6.75 8.21
N TYR A 29 2.48 6.33 6.97
CA TYR A 29 3.13 7.15 5.95
C TYR A 29 2.36 8.44 5.67
N LEU A 30 1.05 8.36 5.44
CA LEU A 30 0.21 9.52 5.15
C LEU A 30 0.11 10.47 6.36
N LEU A 31 0.03 9.94 7.58
CA LEU A 31 0.04 10.75 8.80
C LEU A 31 1.37 11.48 8.97
N ALA A 32 2.50 10.80 8.75
CA ALA A 32 3.82 11.43 8.79
C ALA A 32 3.97 12.51 7.72
N ARG A 33 3.49 12.23 6.50
CA ARG A 33 3.49 13.18 5.38
C ARG A 33 2.66 14.43 5.66
N GLN A 34 1.50 14.28 6.33
CA GLN A 34 0.66 15.41 6.75
C GLN A 34 1.28 16.23 7.89
N ARG A 35 2.02 15.57 8.79
CA ARG A 35 2.66 16.22 9.94
C ARG A 35 3.97 16.90 9.60
N GLN A 36 4.63 16.49 8.51
CA GLN A 36 5.85 17.11 8.03
C GLN A 36 5.59 18.59 7.71
N LYS A 37 6.26 19.49 8.44
CA LYS A 37 6.27 20.93 8.21
C LYS A 37 7.72 21.35 7.94
N GLY A 38 8.01 21.77 6.71
CA GLY A 38 9.37 22.17 6.33
C GLY A 38 10.33 20.99 6.14
N CYS A 39 11.63 21.22 6.33
CA CYS A 39 12.67 20.19 6.11
C CYS A 39 12.84 19.21 7.30
N ASP A 40 12.21 19.50 8.43
CA ASP A 40 12.28 18.66 9.64
C ASP A 40 11.55 17.32 9.39
N GLY A 41 12.15 16.21 9.84
CA GLY A 41 11.59 14.86 9.63
C GLY A 41 11.65 14.30 8.20
N MET A 42 12.39 14.91 7.27
CA MET A 42 12.53 14.41 5.89
C MET A 42 13.16 13.01 5.80
N GLY A 43 14.13 12.70 6.69
CA GLY A 43 14.73 11.38 6.79
C GLY A 43 13.74 10.32 7.31
N GLU A 44 12.98 10.64 8.36
CA GLU A 44 11.98 9.73 8.92
C GLU A 44 10.85 9.45 7.92
N LEU A 45 10.39 10.48 7.21
CA LEU A 45 9.38 10.31 6.16
C LEU A 45 9.90 9.42 5.01
N ALA A 46 11.16 9.58 4.62
CA ALA A 46 11.78 8.72 3.62
C ALA A 46 11.81 7.26 4.09
N THR A 47 12.25 7.00 5.32
CA THR A 47 12.23 5.65 5.90
C THR A 47 10.82 5.06 5.92
N MET A 48 9.80 5.81 6.36
CA MET A 48 8.42 5.33 6.37
C MET A 48 7.88 5.04 4.95
N LYS A 49 8.30 5.84 3.96
CA LYS A 49 7.98 5.61 2.56
C LYS A 49 8.60 4.32 2.04
N GLU A 50 9.85 4.05 2.40
CA GLU A 50 10.57 2.82 2.01
C GLU A 50 9.95 1.58 2.65
N GLU A 51 9.63 1.64 3.94
CA GLU A 51 8.96 0.54 4.66
C GLU A 51 7.59 0.24 4.05
N PHE A 52 6.79 1.28 3.78
CA PHE A 52 5.50 1.12 3.10
C PHE A 52 5.68 0.51 1.70
N ARG A 53 6.65 0.99 0.93
CA ARG A 53 6.97 0.44 -0.39
C ARG A 53 7.34 -1.03 -0.32
N ALA A 54 8.16 -1.44 0.64
CA ALA A 54 8.55 -2.84 0.80
C ALA A 54 7.35 -3.77 1.07
N VAL A 55 6.35 -3.30 1.82
CA VAL A 55 5.11 -4.06 2.06
C VAL A 55 4.25 -4.12 0.80
N VAL A 56 4.11 -3.00 0.07
CA VAL A 56 3.39 -2.95 -1.20
C VAL A 56 4.03 -3.85 -2.26
N ASP A 57 5.35 -3.84 -2.39
CA ASP A 57 6.08 -4.69 -3.32
C ASP A 57 5.79 -6.17 -3.06
N LYS A 58 5.79 -6.59 -1.77
CA LYS A 58 5.41 -7.96 -1.39
C LYS A 58 3.97 -8.29 -1.77
N MET A 59 3.04 -7.37 -1.54
CA MET A 59 1.62 -7.56 -1.90
C MET A 59 1.44 -7.69 -3.42
N ILE A 60 2.10 -6.84 -4.20
CA ILE A 60 2.02 -6.84 -5.67
C ILE A 60 2.67 -8.08 -6.23
N GLN A 61 3.87 -8.43 -5.77
CA GLN A 61 4.57 -9.65 -6.19
C GLN A 61 3.69 -10.88 -5.94
N TYR A 62 3.14 -11.02 -4.73
CA TYR A 62 2.25 -12.14 -4.41
C TYR A 62 1.03 -12.18 -5.35
N SER A 63 0.44 -11.00 -5.60
CA SER A 63 -0.72 -10.88 -6.49
C SER A 63 -0.39 -11.26 -7.94
N GLN A 64 0.82 -10.97 -8.40
CA GLN A 64 1.32 -11.36 -9.73
C GLN A 64 1.58 -12.87 -9.81
N GLU A 65 2.21 -13.45 -8.79
CA GLU A 65 2.47 -14.90 -8.71
C GLU A 65 1.17 -15.72 -8.74
N LYS A 66 0.12 -15.21 -8.08
CA LYS A 66 -1.23 -15.78 -8.09
C LYS A 66 -2.06 -15.42 -9.34
N LYS A 67 -1.51 -14.60 -10.25
CA LYS A 67 -2.16 -14.11 -11.47
C LYS A 67 -3.45 -13.30 -11.21
N TYR A 68 -3.57 -12.67 -10.04
CA TYR A 68 -4.66 -11.75 -9.75
C TYR A 68 -4.53 -10.41 -10.48
N ILE A 69 -3.28 -10.02 -10.80
CA ILE A 69 -2.96 -8.82 -11.56
C ILE A 69 -1.87 -9.13 -12.61
N SER A 70 -1.69 -8.22 -13.57
CA SER A 70 -0.66 -8.32 -14.60
C SER A 70 0.74 -8.05 -14.05
N GLN A 71 1.77 -8.65 -14.68
CA GLN A 71 3.18 -8.43 -14.31
C GLN A 71 3.66 -7.00 -14.59
N ASP A 72 3.07 -6.32 -15.57
CA ASP A 72 3.34 -4.90 -15.92
C ASP A 72 2.53 -3.90 -15.08
N ALA A 73 2.06 -4.28 -13.89
CA ALA A 73 1.32 -3.36 -13.03
C ALA A 73 2.23 -2.25 -12.49
N LEU A 74 2.21 -1.10 -13.16
CA LEU A 74 2.84 0.14 -12.70
C LEU A 74 2.02 0.76 -11.58
N TYR A 75 2.70 1.29 -10.57
CA TYR A 75 2.07 2.00 -9.47
C TYR A 75 2.95 3.14 -8.97
N ASP A 76 2.30 4.21 -8.54
CA ASP A 76 2.94 5.29 -7.79
C ASP A 76 2.63 5.08 -6.30
N ILE A 77 3.68 5.04 -5.48
CA ILE A 77 3.54 4.70 -4.06
C ILE A 77 2.70 5.75 -3.31
N ASP A 78 2.84 7.03 -3.65
CA ASP A 78 2.10 8.14 -3.04
C ASP A 78 0.59 8.06 -3.32
N SER A 79 0.24 7.81 -4.59
CA SER A 79 -1.13 7.64 -5.04
C SER A 79 -1.75 6.38 -4.46
N LEU A 80 -1.00 5.27 -4.45
CA LEU A 80 -1.47 3.99 -3.94
C LEU A 80 -1.74 4.04 -2.43
N ALA A 81 -0.93 4.75 -1.64
CA ALA A 81 -1.20 4.93 -0.20
C ALA A 81 -2.58 5.55 0.02
N GLY A 82 -2.90 6.58 -0.76
CA GLY A 82 -4.21 7.24 -0.72
C GLY A 82 -5.35 6.32 -1.15
N GLU A 83 -5.15 5.53 -2.21
CA GLU A 83 -6.15 4.57 -2.69
C GLU A 83 -6.41 3.43 -1.70
N ILE A 84 -5.35 2.88 -1.07
CA ILE A 84 -5.47 1.81 -0.05
C ILE A 84 -6.31 2.31 1.13
N VAL A 85 -6.02 3.50 1.64
CA VAL A 85 -6.75 4.08 2.78
C VAL A 85 -8.19 4.41 2.41
N LYS A 86 -8.43 4.99 1.23
CA LYS A 86 -9.80 5.31 0.76
C LYS A 86 -10.63 4.07 0.47
N GLY A 87 -10.01 3.03 -0.09
CA GLY A 87 -10.67 1.78 -0.48
C GLY A 87 -11.19 0.94 0.69
N GLN A 88 -10.89 1.32 1.94
CA GLN A 88 -11.43 0.68 3.14
C GLN A 88 -12.70 1.33 3.71
N HIS A 89 -13.08 2.51 3.24
CA HIS A 89 -14.37 3.12 3.55
C HIS A 89 -15.31 3.00 2.34
N PRO A 90 -16.19 2.00 2.28
CA PRO A 90 -17.34 2.11 1.40
C PRO A 90 -18.19 3.27 1.92
N SER A 91 -18.28 4.35 1.12
CA SER A 91 -19.35 5.35 1.28
C SER A 91 -20.70 4.72 0.93
#